data_AF-A0A556MXL9-F1
#
_entry.id   AF-A0A556MXL9-F1
#
_cell.length_a   1.000
_cell.length_b   1.000
_cell.length_c   1.000
_cell.angle_alpha   90.00
_cell.angle_beta   90.00
_cell.angle_gamma   90.00
#
_symmetry.space_group_name_H-M   'P 1'
#
loop_
_entity.id
_entity.type
_entity.pdbx_description
1 polymer ?
#
loop_
_entity_poly.entity_id
_entity_poly.type
_entity_poly.pdbx_seq_one_letter_code
_entity_poly.pdbx_strand_id
1 'polypeptide(L)' 'METVIMHPKNNEQLSALKAFAKALKVDFETTKSPYHPDFVAKIKTSKKQVKEGKFTTLDPSKSIWENLR' A
#
# COMPACT_ATOMS: atom_id res chain seq x y z
N MET A 1 15.85 15.88 -13.62
CA MET A 1 14.39 16.04 -13.82
C MET A 1 13.68 15.29 -12.70
N GLU A 2 12.61 15.86 -12.19
CA GLU A 2 11.87 15.33 -11.03
C GLU A 2 10.55 14.69 -11.50
N THR A 3 10.09 13.64 -10.81
CA THR A 3 8.82 12.95 -11.11
C THR A 3 7.75 13.37 -10.11
N VAL A 4 6.64 13.92 -10.61
CA VAL A 4 5.51 14.37 -9.77
C VAL A 4 4.43 13.30 -9.76
N ILE A 5 4.12 12.73 -8.57
CA ILE A 5 3.09 11.70 -8.39
C ILE A 5 1.82 12.35 -7.81
N MET A 6 0.73 12.35 -8.59
CA MET A 6 -0.55 12.95 -8.20
C MET A 6 -1.53 11.88 -7.69
N HIS A 7 -2.12 12.11 -6.50
CA HIS A 7 -3.01 11.15 -5.82
C HIS A 7 -4.47 11.66 -5.82
N PRO A 8 -5.28 11.37 -6.86
CA PRO A 8 -6.66 11.85 -6.95
C PRO A 8 -7.54 11.20 -5.87
N LYS A 9 -8.38 12.01 -5.22
CA LYS A 9 -9.25 11.56 -4.11
C LYS A 9 -10.61 11.05 -4.57
N ASN A 10 -11.02 11.37 -5.81
CA ASN A 10 -12.29 10.98 -6.39
C ASN A 10 -12.17 10.85 -7.92
N ASN A 11 -13.22 10.32 -8.56
CA ASN A 11 -13.23 10.07 -9.99
C ASN A 11 -13.20 11.35 -10.84
N GLU A 12 -13.75 12.46 -10.34
CA GLU A 12 -13.76 13.75 -11.03
C GLU A 12 -12.34 14.34 -11.13
N GLN A 13 -11.59 14.34 -10.02
CA GLN A 13 -10.19 14.78 -9.99
C GLN A 13 -9.31 13.90 -10.87
N LEU A 14 -9.50 12.57 -10.81
CA LEU A 14 -8.78 11.63 -11.69
C LEU A 14 -9.04 11.97 -13.17
N SER A 15 -10.28 12.29 -13.52
CA SER A 15 -10.66 12.61 -14.90
C SER A 15 -10.07 13.93 -15.36
N ALA A 16 -10.09 14.97 -14.51
CA ALA A 16 -9.45 16.26 -14.80
C ALA A 16 -7.93 16.12 -15.00
N LEU A 17 -7.24 15.39 -14.11
CA LEU A 17 -5.79 15.18 -14.21
C LEU A 17 -5.40 14.46 -15.51
N LYS A 18 -6.17 13.44 -15.92
CA LYS A 18 -5.97 12.75 -17.19
C LYS A 18 -6.16 13.68 -18.39
N ALA A 19 -7.16 14.56 -18.33
CA ALA A 19 -7.42 15.54 -19.39
C ALA A 19 -6.28 16.56 -19.51
N PHE A 20 -5.78 17.09 -18.39
CA PHE A 20 -4.64 18.01 -18.39
C PHE A 20 -3.35 17.34 -18.87
N ALA A 21 -3.03 16.13 -18.40
CA ALA A 21 -1.85 15.41 -18.86
C ALA A 21 -1.90 15.14 -20.37
N LYS A 22 -3.07 14.76 -20.90
CA LYS A 22 -3.29 14.58 -22.34
C LYS A 22 -3.13 15.88 -23.13
N ALA A 23 -3.67 17.00 -22.62
CA ALA A 23 -3.54 18.31 -23.25
C ALA A 23 -2.09 18.79 -23.31
N LEU A 24 -1.31 18.49 -22.27
CA LEU A 24 0.11 18.82 -22.16
C LEU A 24 1.02 17.81 -22.87
N LYS A 25 0.46 16.76 -23.48
CA LYS A 25 1.20 15.64 -24.09
C LYS A 25 2.19 14.99 -23.12
N VAL A 26 1.82 14.92 -21.86
CA VAL A 26 2.57 14.24 -20.80
C VAL A 26 2.03 12.84 -20.63
N ASP A 27 2.93 11.86 -20.71
CA ASP A 27 2.59 10.47 -20.45
C ASP A 27 2.32 10.26 -18.95
N PHE A 28 1.27 9.50 -18.63
CA PHE A 28 0.88 9.22 -17.25
C PHE A 28 0.49 7.76 -17.07
N GLU A 29 0.72 7.25 -15.86
CA GLU A 29 0.35 5.91 -15.43
C GLU A 29 -0.69 5.98 -14.30
N THR A 30 -1.57 4.99 -14.18
CA THR A 30 -2.55 4.92 -13.10
C THR A 30 -2.37 3.65 -12.28
N THR A 31 -2.00 3.80 -11.00
CA THR A 31 -1.85 2.71 -10.04
C THR A 31 -2.83 2.90 -8.88
N LYS A 32 -3.59 1.85 -8.51
CA LYS A 32 -4.72 1.97 -7.55
C LYS A 32 -4.32 1.89 -6.07
N SER A 33 -3.06 1.58 -5.75
CA SER A 33 -2.52 1.56 -4.39
C SER A 33 -0.99 1.45 -4.49
N PRO A 34 -0.18 2.16 -3.66
CA PRO A 34 1.27 1.98 -3.66
C PRO A 34 1.65 0.59 -3.15
N TYR A 35 0.77 -0.01 -2.35
CA TYR A 35 0.88 -1.38 -1.89
C TYR A 35 -0.07 -2.27 -2.67
N HIS A 36 0.40 -3.45 -3.04
CA HIS A 36 -0.45 -4.41 -3.71
C HIS A 36 -1.72 -4.68 -2.86
N PRO A 37 -2.93 -4.71 -3.45
CA PRO A 37 -4.15 -5.02 -2.71
C PRO A 37 -4.04 -6.29 -1.85
N ASP A 38 -3.26 -7.28 -2.28
CA ASP A 38 -2.99 -8.51 -1.52
C ASP A 38 -2.16 -8.27 -0.26
N PHE A 39 -1.20 -7.34 -0.31
CA PHE A 39 -0.47 -6.91 0.89
C PHE A 39 -1.46 -6.33 1.91
N VAL A 40 -2.38 -5.48 1.45
CA VAL A 40 -3.42 -4.89 2.28
C VAL A 40 -4.34 -5.96 2.86
N ALA A 41 -4.72 -6.98 2.08
CA ALA A 41 -5.56 -8.09 2.54
C ALA A 41 -4.86 -8.96 3.59
N LYS A 42 -3.56 -9.25 3.40
CA LYS A 42 -2.74 -10.01 4.36
C LYS A 42 -2.64 -9.29 5.70
N ILE A 43 -2.36 -7.99 5.69
CA ILE A 43 -2.31 -7.17 6.93
C ILE A 43 -3.66 -7.17 7.65
N LYS A 44 -4.78 -7.03 6.91
CA LYS A 44 -6.12 -7.09 7.50
C LYS A 44 -6.38 -8.44 8.18
N THR A 45 -5.95 -9.54 7.55
CA THR A 45 -6.06 -10.90 8.10
C THR A 45 -5.23 -11.07 9.36
N SER A 46 -3.96 -10.63 9.36
CA SER A 46 -3.10 -10.68 10.54
C SER A 46 -3.70 -9.89 11.72
N LYS A 47 -4.26 -8.69 11.47
CA LYS A 47 -4.95 -7.92 12.52
C LYS A 47 -6.16 -8.66 13.11
N LYS A 48 -6.90 -9.41 12.29
CA LYS A 48 -8.01 -10.25 12.76
C LYS A 48 -7.51 -11.41 13.61
N GLN A 49 -6.46 -12.10 13.17
CA GLN A 49 -5.84 -13.22 13.92
C GLN A 49 -5.35 -12.79 15.31
N VAL A 50 -4.71 -11.61 15.42
CA VAL A 50 -4.28 -11.07 16.72
C VAL A 50 -5.48 -10.85 17.65
N LYS A 51 -6.60 -10.29 17.16
CA LYS A 51 -7.83 -10.12 17.94
C LYS A 51 -8.44 -11.46 18.38
N GLU A 52 -8.29 -12.49 17.55
CA GLU A 52 -8.72 -13.86 17.84
C GLU A 52 -7.72 -14.63 18.72
N GLY A 53 -6.64 -14.01 19.21
CA GLY A 53 -5.62 -14.66 20.04
C GLY A 53 -4.67 -15.58 19.27
N LYS A 54 -4.72 -15.58 17.93
CA LYS A 54 -3.84 -16.37 17.05
C LYS A 54 -2.57 -15.59 16.73
N PHE A 55 -1.71 -15.43 17.73
CA PHE A 55 -0.40 -14.79 17.58
C PHE A 55 0.67 -15.58 18.33
N THR A 56 1.93 -15.40 17.92
CA THR A 56 3.08 -15.94 18.62
C THR A 56 3.80 -14.79 19.32
N THR A 57 4.08 -14.94 20.60
CA THR A 57 4.91 -14.00 21.36
C THR A 57 6.37 -14.38 21.16
N LEU A 58 7.22 -13.40 20.88
CA LEU A 58 8.66 -13.57 20.80
C LEU A 58 9.28 -13.20 22.16
N ASP A 59 10.29 -13.94 22.58
CA ASP A 59 11.11 -13.64 23.74
C ASP A 59 11.98 -12.40 23.46
N PRO A 60 11.81 -11.29 24.22
CA PRO A 60 12.59 -10.07 24.04
C PRO A 60 14.09 -10.23 24.33
N SER A 61 14.47 -11.26 25.09
CA SER A 61 15.87 -11.53 25.44
C SER A 61 16.62 -12.32 24.37
N LYS A 62 15.92 -12.87 23.36
CA LYS A 62 16.49 -13.62 22.24
C LYS A 62 16.43 -12.81 20.96
N SER A 63 17.32 -13.08 20.01
CA SER A 63 17.22 -12.48 18.68
C SER A 63 15.95 -12.94 17.95
N ILE A 64 15.50 -12.16 16.97
CA ILE A 64 14.34 -12.52 16.12
C ILE A 64 14.55 -13.89 15.48
N TRP A 65 15.77 -14.19 15.03
CA TRP A 65 16.09 -15.46 14.37
C TRP A 65 16.07 -16.67 15.30
N GLU A 66 16.45 -16.49 16.56
CA GLU A 66 16.39 -17.55 17.58
C GLU A 66 14.96 -17.87 18.01
N ASN A 67 14.05 -16.90 17.94
CA ASN A 67 12.64 -17.13 18.21
C ASN A 67 11.91 -17.90 17.10
N LEU A 68 12.52 -17.98 15.90
CA LEU A 68 11.91 -18.56 14.70
C LEU A 68 12.52 -19.91 14.30
N ARG A 69 13.47 -20.44 15.09
CA ARG A 69 13.99 -21.81 14.96
C ARG A 69 13.16 -22.78 15.79
#